data_AF-A0A956M1Q1-F1
#
_entry.id   AF-A0A956M1Q1-F1
#
_cell.length_a   1.000
_cell.length_b   1.000
_cell.length_c   1.000
_cell.angle_alpha   90.00
_cell.angle_beta   90.00
_cell.angle_gamma   90.00
#
_symmetry.space_group_name_H-M   'P 1'
#
loop_
_entity.id
_entity.type
_entity.pdbx_description
1 polymer ?
#
loop_
_entity_poly.entity_id
_entity_poly.type
_entity_poly.pdbx_seq_one_letter_code
_entity_poly.pdbx_strand_id
1 'polypeptide(L)'
;MSVGARIRRLRSVVPGAVVLLGLLLLPGRGLAVSHGPEWIPADDPIYADVRALVLEGTLPSWTWSLRPVTRMELARQLLPSVTANEGLRSSARTRVERELAAELTELGAAGLTEVPPAVSIPCGESEIQLRPYAWVDGVWEDGEVDWGPQARVGLRGTAYVSPQLTLHESFFVGDVPHGRAFADALINHTDLLLTVDEAYVGYQASGLRARIGRARQGWGPQIDGSLLLDAGSPSFDHLDVELPLGRLRFRTLTGVLQSSVEKNLAAHRLEWRTNGGWEVGLSEGAIFHGSPWQALYLIGIVPYTIVERLQGQDAQTTAEASKIRNNVLYQLDIVHRAKDRGIWASLLLDDVATEAADMPARLGFVLGGEMRRPEQELTVGVEAAKVYVYTYSVYYDDSDWTHQNAPLGYPLGPDVESVRLSARWQPSPVWGGEGRIHLTRRGEGRLGQAWYPADDPRASQNSNRPAYQLSGRVESRWGAAASIQYEPSAATRC
;
A
#
# COMPACT_ATOMS: atom_id res chain seq x y z
N MET A 1 -53.13 -18.38 14.53
CA MET A 1 -53.13 -18.18 16.00
C MET A 1 -52.11 -19.15 16.57
N SER A 2 -50.99 -18.84 17.22
CA SER A 2 -50.36 -17.62 17.77
C SER A 2 -48.84 -17.74 17.52
N VAL A 3 -48.16 -16.79 16.88
CA VAL A 3 -47.41 -15.68 17.51
C VAL A 3 -46.84 -16.05 18.90
N GLY A 4 -45.52 -16.27 18.96
CA GLY A 4 -44.76 -16.47 20.19
C GLY A 4 -43.36 -15.88 20.02
N ALA A 5 -43.21 -14.65 20.50
CA ALA A 5 -42.05 -13.79 20.34
C ALA A 5 -40.76 -14.37 20.98
N ARG A 6 -39.63 -14.24 20.28
CA ARG A 6 -38.30 -14.15 20.91
C ARG A 6 -37.69 -12.80 20.56
N ILE A 7 -37.82 -11.88 21.51
CA ILE A 7 -37.19 -10.56 21.52
C ILE A 7 -35.91 -10.64 22.36
N ARG A 8 -34.85 -10.04 21.81
CA ARG A 8 -33.61 -9.53 22.43
C ARG A 8 -32.56 -10.53 22.94
N ARG A 9 -31.39 -10.47 22.30
CA ARG A 9 -30.31 -9.57 22.74
C ARG A 9 -29.64 -8.93 21.51
N LEU A 10 -29.91 -7.64 21.27
CA LEU A 10 -28.99 -6.81 20.51
C LEU A 10 -27.70 -6.75 21.32
N ARG A 11 -26.61 -7.31 20.77
CA ARG A 11 -25.27 -6.91 21.20
C ARG A 11 -25.02 -5.55 20.56
N SER A 12 -24.85 -4.55 21.40
CA SER A 12 -24.38 -3.22 21.07
C SER A 12 -23.10 -3.29 20.23
N VAL A 13 -23.20 -3.01 18.94
CA VAL A 13 -22.06 -2.65 18.09
C VAL A 13 -21.95 -1.14 18.13
N VAL A 14 -21.24 -0.65 19.14
CA VAL A 14 -20.62 0.69 19.22
C VAL A 14 -19.28 0.38 19.89
N PRO A 15 -18.13 0.58 19.23
CA PRO A 15 -17.62 1.95 18.99
C PRO A 15 -16.70 2.12 17.75
N GLY A 16 -16.98 3.14 16.93
CA GLY A 16 -16.00 3.76 16.02
C GLY A 16 -16.02 5.27 16.20
N ALA A 17 -17.22 5.86 16.08
CA ALA A 17 -17.44 7.31 16.18
C ALA A 17 -17.20 7.98 17.56
N VAL A 18 -16.80 7.26 18.61
CA VAL A 18 -16.73 7.81 19.98
C VAL A 18 -15.39 8.51 20.28
N VAL A 19 -14.30 8.20 19.58
CA VAL A 19 -12.99 8.79 19.88
C VAL A 19 -12.91 10.25 19.39
N LEU A 20 -13.43 10.55 18.20
CA LEU A 20 -13.48 11.92 17.67
C LEU A 20 -14.48 12.82 18.43
N LEU A 21 -15.61 12.28 18.87
CA LEU A 21 -16.59 13.05 19.67
C LEU A 21 -16.09 13.37 21.10
N GLY A 22 -15.22 12.53 21.66
CA GLY A 22 -14.63 12.75 23.00
C GLY A 22 -13.72 13.98 23.10
N LEU A 23 -13.16 14.45 21.98
CA LEU A 23 -12.25 15.60 21.93
C LEU A 23 -12.96 16.96 21.81
N LEU A 24 -14.29 16.99 21.62
CA LEU A 24 -15.09 18.21 21.52
C LEU A 24 -15.27 18.98 22.86
N LEU A 25 -14.66 18.52 23.96
CA LEU A 25 -14.86 19.07 25.31
C LEU A 25 -13.68 19.89 25.87
N LEU A 26 -12.67 20.22 25.07
CA LEU A 26 -11.55 21.05 25.53
C LEU A 26 -11.71 22.51 25.06
N PRO A 27 -11.84 23.49 25.98
CA PRO A 27 -11.87 24.89 25.61
C PRO A 27 -10.44 25.39 25.34
N GLY A 28 -10.22 26.04 24.21
CA GLY A 28 -9.00 26.82 24.00
C GLY A 28 -9.14 27.84 22.89
N ARG A 29 -8.37 28.93 23.03
CA ARG A 29 -8.38 30.10 22.16
C ARG A 29 -7.52 29.85 20.91
N GLY A 30 -7.96 30.39 19.78
CA GLY A 30 -7.35 30.20 18.47
C GLY A 30 -5.90 30.68 18.39
N LEU A 31 -5.02 29.72 18.15
CA LEU A 31 -3.71 29.89 17.51
C LEU A 31 -3.70 29.01 16.26
N ALA A 32 -2.85 29.34 15.29
CA ALA A 32 -2.63 28.49 14.11
C ALA A 32 -2.14 27.12 14.57
N VAL A 33 -2.93 26.08 14.31
CA VAL A 33 -2.57 24.69 14.62
C VAL A 33 -1.51 24.26 13.61
N SER A 34 -0.35 23.82 14.11
CA SER A 34 0.68 23.21 13.28
C SER A 34 0.21 21.80 12.92
N HIS A 35 0.31 21.46 11.62
CA HIS A 35 -0.21 20.19 11.11
C HIS A 35 0.69 19.05 11.59
N GLY A 36 0.13 18.20 12.44
CA GLY A 36 0.75 16.97 12.90
C GLY A 36 0.95 15.93 11.77
N PRO A 37 1.53 14.76 12.09
CA PRO A 37 1.85 13.77 11.08
C PRO A 37 0.59 13.09 10.52
N GLU A 38 0.16 13.50 9.33
CA GLU A 38 -0.88 12.80 8.58
C GLU A 38 -0.23 12.03 7.42
N TRP A 39 -0.56 10.74 7.31
CA TRP A 39 -0.12 9.88 6.22
C TRP A 39 -1.08 9.97 5.05
N ILE A 40 -0.53 10.03 3.85
CA ILE A 40 -1.29 9.86 2.61
C ILE A 40 -1.49 8.35 2.40
N PRO A 41 -2.73 7.83 2.39
CA PRO A 41 -3.01 6.39 2.31
C PRO A 41 -2.26 5.74 1.14
N ALA A 42 -1.76 4.51 1.28
CA ALA A 42 -0.83 3.92 0.30
C ALA A 42 -1.39 3.82 -1.14
N ASP A 43 -2.71 3.76 -1.28
CA ASP A 43 -3.50 3.66 -2.50
C ASP A 43 -4.11 5.00 -2.94
N ASP A 44 -3.71 6.13 -2.35
CA ASP A 44 -4.24 7.44 -2.67
C ASP A 44 -3.89 7.86 -4.12
N PRO A 45 -4.85 8.36 -4.91
CA PRO A 45 -4.62 8.80 -6.29
C PRO A 45 -3.55 9.88 -6.46
N ILE A 46 -3.27 10.68 -5.42
CA ILE A 46 -2.24 11.72 -5.45
C ILE A 46 -0.86 11.14 -5.82
N TYR A 47 -0.60 9.85 -5.54
CA TYR A 47 0.68 9.22 -5.87
C TYR A 47 0.96 9.18 -7.37
N ALA A 48 -0.07 9.22 -8.23
CA ALA A 48 0.13 9.35 -9.67
C ALA A 48 0.77 10.70 -10.04
N ASP A 49 0.42 11.77 -9.33
CA ASP A 49 1.01 13.10 -9.52
C ASP A 49 2.37 13.23 -8.82
N VAL A 50 2.52 12.66 -7.62
CA VAL A 50 3.82 12.54 -6.94
C VAL A 50 4.84 11.86 -7.86
N ARG A 51 4.42 10.80 -8.55
CA ARG A 51 5.28 10.08 -9.50
C ARG A 51 5.64 10.90 -10.73
N ALA A 52 4.72 11.72 -11.24
CA ALA A 52 5.04 12.67 -12.30
C ALA A 52 6.12 13.67 -11.83
N LEU A 53 6.06 14.15 -10.58
CA LEU A 53 7.09 15.01 -9.99
C LEU A 53 8.41 14.30 -9.73
N VAL A 54 8.38 13.00 -9.41
CA VAL A 54 9.59 12.17 -9.38
C VAL A 54 10.24 12.13 -10.76
N LEU A 55 9.47 11.87 -11.82
CA LEU A 55 9.97 11.86 -13.20
C LEU A 55 10.47 13.23 -13.68
N GLU A 56 9.87 14.33 -13.21
CA GLU A 56 10.36 15.70 -13.48
C GLU A 56 11.67 16.01 -12.73
N GLY A 57 12.06 15.18 -11.76
CA GLY A 57 13.23 15.39 -10.92
C GLY A 57 12.99 16.36 -9.76
N THR A 58 11.73 16.73 -9.53
CA THR A 58 11.29 17.61 -8.44
C THR A 58 11.26 16.87 -7.10
N LEU A 59 10.88 15.59 -7.12
CA LEU A 59 10.85 14.72 -5.94
C LEU A 59 11.84 13.54 -6.07
N PRO A 60 12.36 13.03 -4.94
CA PRO A 60 13.16 11.80 -4.92
C PRO A 60 12.30 10.54 -5.18
N SER A 61 12.91 9.48 -5.74
CA SER A 61 12.22 8.23 -6.09
C SER A 61 11.55 7.51 -4.91
N TRP A 62 12.14 7.58 -3.71
CA TRP A 62 11.60 6.97 -2.49
C TRP A 62 10.26 7.52 -2.01
N THR A 63 9.78 8.60 -2.63
CA THR A 63 8.47 9.20 -2.32
C THR A 63 7.36 8.40 -3.00
N TRP A 64 7.74 7.56 -3.96
CA TRP A 64 6.87 6.65 -4.69
C TRP A 64 7.12 5.18 -4.30
N SER A 65 8.38 4.76 -4.14
CA SER A 65 8.71 3.36 -3.86
C SER A 65 8.42 2.90 -2.42
N LEU A 66 8.11 3.83 -1.51
CA LEU A 66 7.71 3.52 -0.14
C LEU A 66 6.47 4.31 0.24
N ARG A 67 5.34 3.60 0.36
CA ARG A 67 4.03 4.15 0.69
C ARG A 67 3.48 3.45 1.93
N PRO A 68 2.79 4.18 2.83
CA PRO A 68 2.46 5.59 2.74
C PRO A 68 3.59 6.53 3.19
N VAL A 69 3.60 7.78 2.69
CA VAL A 69 4.43 8.90 3.17
C VAL A 69 3.58 9.92 3.95
N THR A 70 4.22 10.72 4.80
CA THR A 70 3.52 11.82 5.48
C THR A 70 3.36 13.04 4.57
N ARG A 71 2.25 13.76 4.69
CA ARG A 71 2.01 15.04 3.98
C ARG A 71 3.12 16.04 4.23
N MET A 72 3.51 16.19 5.49
CA MET A 72 4.60 17.08 5.93
C MET A 72 5.96 16.66 5.34
N GLU A 73 6.24 15.37 5.18
CA GLU A 73 7.45 14.92 4.48
C GLU A 73 7.43 15.29 3.01
N LEU A 74 6.32 15.02 2.33
CA LEU A 74 6.16 15.35 0.92
C LEU A 74 6.32 16.85 0.69
N ALA A 75 5.71 17.68 1.55
CA ALA A 75 5.84 19.14 1.54
C ALA A 75 7.30 19.60 1.73
N ARG A 76 8.03 19.04 2.71
CA ARG A 76 9.46 19.37 2.93
C ARG A 76 10.33 19.02 1.73
N GLN A 77 10.05 17.91 1.05
CA GLN A 77 10.79 17.50 -0.14
C GLN A 77 10.46 18.39 -1.35
N LEU A 78 9.21 18.83 -1.47
CA LEU A 78 8.74 19.70 -2.54
C LEU A 78 9.19 21.16 -2.37
N LEU A 79 9.30 21.64 -1.12
CA LEU A 79 9.56 23.04 -0.76
C LEU A 79 10.69 23.71 -1.56
N PRO A 80 11.89 23.14 -1.73
CA PRO A 80 12.97 23.81 -2.46
C PRO A 80 12.55 24.20 -3.89
N SER A 81 11.81 23.32 -4.57
CA SER A 81 11.31 23.58 -5.93
C SER A 81 10.21 24.64 -5.96
N VAL A 82 9.37 24.71 -4.92
CA VAL A 82 8.30 25.72 -4.76
C VAL A 82 8.92 27.09 -4.55
N THR A 83 9.89 27.20 -3.64
CA THR A 83 10.53 28.48 -3.29
C THR A 83 11.42 29.02 -4.40
N ALA A 84 12.09 28.16 -5.15
CA ALA A 84 12.93 28.59 -6.27
C ALA A 84 12.10 29.01 -7.50
N ASN A 85 10.79 28.67 -7.52
CA ASN A 85 9.90 28.80 -8.67
C ASN A 85 10.54 28.23 -9.96
N GLU A 86 11.34 27.17 -9.81
CA GLU A 86 12.08 26.55 -10.89
C GLU A 86 11.22 25.53 -11.63
N GLY A 87 11.32 25.52 -12.97
CA GLY A 87 10.68 24.52 -13.84
C GLY A 87 9.30 24.92 -14.38
N LEU A 88 8.83 24.15 -15.37
CA LEU A 88 7.44 24.23 -15.83
C LEU A 88 6.51 23.83 -14.67
N ARG A 89 5.55 24.69 -14.32
CA ARG A 89 4.48 24.32 -13.38
C ARG A 89 3.52 23.36 -14.08
N SER A 90 3.81 22.07 -13.95
CA SER A 90 2.95 21.03 -14.47
C SER A 90 1.62 20.97 -13.73
N SER A 91 0.63 20.34 -14.35
CA SER A 91 -0.68 20.10 -13.77
C SER A 91 -0.59 19.20 -12.55
N ALA A 92 0.27 18.17 -12.60
CA ALA A 92 0.62 17.34 -11.44
C ALA A 92 1.19 18.18 -10.29
N ARG A 93 2.15 19.07 -10.58
CA ARG A 93 2.74 19.95 -9.57
C ARG A 93 1.69 20.83 -8.90
N THR A 94 0.81 21.43 -9.69
CA THR A 94 -0.23 22.31 -9.16
C THR A 94 -1.19 21.56 -8.24
N ARG A 95 -1.56 20.31 -8.56
CA ARG A 95 -2.41 19.48 -7.69
C ARG A 95 -1.71 19.10 -6.40
N VAL A 96 -0.45 18.70 -6.44
CA VAL A 96 0.33 18.36 -5.23
C VAL A 96 0.58 19.60 -4.35
N GLU A 97 0.93 20.75 -4.94
CA GLU A 97 1.09 22.01 -4.20
C GLU A 97 -0.22 22.45 -3.54
N ARG A 98 -1.36 22.24 -4.21
CA ARG A 98 -2.68 22.52 -3.66
C ARG A 98 -3.04 21.58 -2.52
N GLU A 99 -2.80 20.28 -2.71
CA GLU A 99 -3.07 19.27 -1.68
C GLU A 99 -2.27 19.55 -0.41
N LEU A 100 -1.03 20.00 -0.55
CA LEU A 100 -0.09 20.25 0.56
C LEU A 100 0.03 21.74 0.95
N ALA A 101 -0.93 22.57 0.52
CA ALA A 101 -0.78 24.02 0.66
C ALA A 101 -0.62 24.45 2.12
N ALA A 102 -1.35 23.81 3.05
CA ALA A 102 -1.22 24.07 4.49
C ALA A 102 0.20 23.78 5.01
N GLU A 103 0.74 22.58 4.73
CA GLU A 103 2.08 22.20 5.16
C GLU A 103 3.16 23.05 4.48
N LEU A 104 3.00 23.37 3.20
CA LEU A 104 3.92 24.23 2.47
C LEU A 104 3.92 25.66 3.06
N THR A 105 2.75 26.20 3.40
CA THR A 105 2.63 27.51 4.06
C THR A 105 3.24 27.50 5.47
N GLU A 106 3.04 26.43 6.24
CA GLU A 106 3.70 26.24 7.53
C GLU A 106 5.23 26.23 7.40
N LEU A 107 5.75 25.66 6.30
CA LEU A 107 7.18 25.65 5.97
C LEU A 107 7.69 26.95 5.34
N GLY A 108 6.84 27.96 5.15
CA GLY A 108 7.20 29.30 4.67
C GLY A 108 6.94 29.57 3.18
N ALA A 109 6.23 28.71 2.46
CA ALA A 109 5.78 29.00 1.10
C ALA A 109 4.58 29.98 1.11
N ALA A 110 4.59 30.95 0.20
CA ALA A 110 3.54 31.96 0.09
C ALA A 110 2.65 31.75 -1.14
N GLY A 111 1.41 32.23 -1.09
CA GLY A 111 0.51 32.26 -2.26
C GLY A 111 -0.09 30.91 -2.65
N LEU A 112 -0.13 29.96 -1.72
CA LEU A 112 -0.80 28.67 -1.91
C LEU A 112 -2.16 28.69 -1.20
N THR A 113 -3.12 27.96 -1.76
CA THR A 113 -4.46 27.83 -1.19
C THR A 113 -4.85 26.37 -1.22
N GLU A 114 -5.12 25.81 -0.04
CA GLU A 114 -5.57 24.43 0.10
C GLU A 114 -7.03 24.31 -0.34
N VAL A 115 -7.43 23.10 -0.75
CA VAL A 115 -8.86 22.75 -0.74
C VAL A 115 -9.28 22.64 0.72
N PRO A 116 -10.20 23.50 1.21
CA PRO A 116 -10.57 23.46 2.62
C PRO A 116 -11.27 22.14 2.95
N PRO A 117 -11.12 21.61 4.17
CA PRO A 117 -11.92 20.48 4.62
C PRO A 117 -13.41 20.85 4.59
N ALA A 118 -14.28 19.86 4.47
CA ALA A 118 -15.73 20.11 4.49
C ALA A 118 -16.18 20.64 5.85
N VAL A 119 -15.52 20.20 6.92
CA VAL A 119 -15.72 20.71 8.28
C VAL A 119 -14.35 20.82 8.94
N SER A 120 -14.07 21.97 9.55
CA SER A 120 -12.95 22.16 10.47
C SER A 120 -13.50 22.67 11.80
N ILE A 121 -13.11 22.00 12.89
CA ILE A 121 -13.54 22.31 14.25
C ILE A 121 -12.28 22.56 15.09
N PRO A 122 -11.94 23.83 15.38
CA PRO A 122 -10.86 24.15 16.29
C PRO A 122 -11.28 23.83 17.74
N CYS A 123 -10.40 23.13 18.47
CA CYS A 123 -10.57 22.69 19.86
C CYS A 123 -9.33 23.10 20.67
N GLY A 124 -9.14 24.40 20.88
CA GLY A 124 -7.94 24.93 21.54
C GLY A 124 -6.70 24.87 20.67
N GLU A 125 -5.67 24.17 21.13
CA GLU A 125 -4.44 23.93 20.35
C GLU A 125 -4.60 22.77 19.35
N SER A 126 -5.75 22.10 19.37
CA SER A 126 -6.06 21.00 18.49
C SER A 126 -7.07 21.41 17.42
N GLU A 127 -7.07 20.72 16.28
CA GLU A 127 -8.04 20.90 15.21
C GLU A 127 -8.56 19.54 14.75
N ILE A 128 -9.88 19.45 14.53
CA ILE A 128 -10.50 18.29 13.89
C ILE A 128 -10.92 18.70 12.49
N GLN A 129 -10.43 17.99 11.48
CA GLN A 129 -10.81 18.18 10.08
C GLN A 129 -11.57 16.96 9.57
N LEU A 130 -12.65 17.21 8.83
CA LEU A 130 -13.42 16.18 8.12
C LEU A 130 -13.39 16.46 6.62
N ARG A 131 -12.95 15.48 5.84
CA ARG A 131 -12.77 15.56 4.39
C ARG A 131 -13.55 14.42 3.71
N PRO A 132 -14.65 14.71 3.00
CA PRO A 132 -15.31 13.71 2.17
C PRO A 132 -14.44 13.42 0.96
N TYR A 133 -14.47 12.18 0.50
CA TYR A 133 -13.80 11.78 -0.74
C TYR A 133 -14.68 10.81 -1.52
N ALA A 134 -14.51 10.82 -2.83
CA ALA A 134 -15.14 9.88 -3.73
C ALA A 134 -14.13 9.50 -4.81
N TRP A 135 -14.03 8.21 -5.09
CA TRP A 135 -13.22 7.67 -6.16
C TRP A 135 -14.06 6.68 -6.96
N VAL A 136 -13.93 6.76 -8.29
CA VAL A 136 -14.55 5.82 -9.21
C VAL A 136 -13.49 5.42 -10.21
N ASP A 137 -13.11 4.15 -10.20
CA ASP A 137 -12.31 3.52 -11.25
C ASP A 137 -13.16 2.43 -11.92
N GLY A 138 -12.85 2.11 -13.16
CA GLY A 138 -13.59 1.11 -13.91
C GLY A 138 -12.68 0.44 -14.94
N VAL A 139 -12.64 -0.88 -14.92
CA VAL A 139 -11.92 -1.70 -15.87
C VAL A 139 -12.93 -2.39 -16.78
N TRP A 140 -12.71 -2.32 -18.08
CA TRP A 140 -13.49 -3.09 -19.04
C TRP A 140 -12.71 -4.35 -19.42
N GLU A 141 -13.24 -5.50 -19.04
CA GLU A 141 -12.64 -6.82 -19.29
C GLU A 141 -13.74 -7.78 -19.80
N ASP A 142 -13.44 -8.52 -20.87
CA ASP A 142 -14.33 -9.54 -21.44
C ASP A 142 -15.79 -9.11 -21.72
N GLY A 143 -16.02 -7.82 -21.99
CA GLY A 143 -17.34 -7.28 -22.30
C GLY A 143 -18.12 -6.74 -21.10
N GLU A 144 -17.60 -6.87 -19.89
CA GLU A 144 -18.19 -6.35 -18.65
C GLU A 144 -17.35 -5.18 -18.09
N VAL A 145 -18.00 -4.27 -17.37
CA VAL A 145 -17.31 -3.22 -16.62
C VAL A 145 -17.23 -3.65 -15.17
N ASP A 146 -16.01 -3.93 -14.70
CA ASP A 146 -15.70 -4.13 -13.30
C ASP A 146 -15.35 -2.77 -12.69
N TRP A 147 -16.18 -2.28 -11.77
CA TRP A 147 -15.95 -1.04 -11.03
C TRP A 147 -14.86 -1.19 -9.96
N GLY A 148 -14.40 -2.42 -9.71
CA GLY A 148 -13.31 -2.76 -8.83
C GLY A 148 -13.54 -2.37 -7.36
N PRO A 149 -12.68 -2.86 -6.44
CA PRO A 149 -12.72 -2.48 -5.03
C PRO A 149 -12.31 -1.03 -4.77
N GLN A 150 -11.89 -0.31 -5.82
CA GLN A 150 -11.42 1.06 -5.75
C GLN A 150 -12.59 2.06 -5.78
N ALA A 151 -13.74 1.71 -6.37
CA ALA A 151 -14.90 2.59 -6.39
C ALA A 151 -15.49 2.76 -4.97
N ARG A 152 -15.22 3.90 -4.34
CA ARG A 152 -15.58 4.16 -2.94
C ARG A 152 -15.98 5.61 -2.71
N VAL A 153 -16.94 5.80 -1.81
CA VAL A 153 -17.29 7.12 -1.27
C VAL A 153 -17.09 7.08 0.24
N GLY A 154 -16.33 8.00 0.79
CA GLY A 154 -15.96 7.96 2.19
C GLY A 154 -15.80 9.33 2.84
N LEU A 155 -15.51 9.28 4.13
CA LEU A 155 -15.18 10.42 4.96
C LEU A 155 -13.90 10.11 5.74
N ARG A 156 -12.96 11.03 5.67
CA ARG A 156 -11.71 11.03 6.43
C ARG A 156 -11.81 12.06 7.54
N GLY A 157 -11.52 11.66 8.76
CA GLY A 157 -11.41 12.51 9.93
C GLY A 157 -10.01 12.50 10.49
N THR A 158 -9.39 13.68 10.61
CA THR A 158 -8.06 13.84 11.22
C THR A 158 -8.17 14.82 12.38
N ALA A 159 -7.77 14.40 13.58
CA ALA A 159 -7.59 15.27 14.73
C ALA A 159 -6.09 15.54 14.93
N TYR A 160 -5.67 16.78 14.70
CA TYR A 160 -4.33 17.27 15.00
C TYR A 160 -4.28 17.63 16.48
N VAL A 161 -3.67 16.78 17.29
CA VAL A 161 -3.59 16.96 18.74
C VAL A 161 -2.42 17.88 19.10
N SER A 162 -1.28 17.69 18.43
CA SER A 162 -0.09 18.53 18.51
C SER A 162 0.70 18.46 17.19
N PRO A 163 1.76 19.27 17.02
CA PRO A 163 2.66 19.17 15.86
C PRO A 163 3.29 17.78 15.66
N GLN A 164 3.29 16.95 16.70
CA GLN A 164 3.90 15.61 16.70
C GLN A 164 2.88 14.49 16.73
N LEU A 165 1.60 14.76 17.03
CA LEU A 165 0.60 13.73 17.33
C LEU A 165 -0.71 13.98 16.58
N THR A 166 -1.18 12.94 15.88
CA THR A 166 -2.48 12.93 15.18
C THR A 166 -3.29 11.69 15.53
N LEU A 167 -4.60 11.83 15.45
CA LEU A 167 -5.54 10.72 15.41
C LEU A 167 -6.25 10.75 14.06
N HIS A 168 -6.38 9.60 13.42
CA HIS A 168 -6.97 9.50 12.10
C HIS A 168 -7.99 8.37 12.05
N GLU A 169 -9.11 8.61 11.38
CA GLU A 169 -10.13 7.61 11.08
C GLU A 169 -10.69 7.87 9.68
N SER A 170 -10.76 6.83 8.85
CA SER A 170 -11.32 6.89 7.51
C SER A 170 -12.29 5.74 7.32
N PHE A 171 -13.51 6.06 6.91
CA PHE A 171 -14.53 5.07 6.56
C PHE A 171 -15.07 5.33 5.16
N PHE A 172 -15.46 4.26 4.48
CA PHE A 172 -16.06 4.33 3.16
C PHE A 172 -17.22 3.36 3.00
N VAL A 173 -18.05 3.66 2.00
CA VAL A 173 -19.03 2.78 1.42
C VAL A 173 -18.54 2.42 0.02
N GLY A 174 -18.41 1.12 -0.24
CA GLY A 174 -17.93 0.60 -1.52
C GLY A 174 -18.09 -0.92 -1.59
N ASP A 175 -17.70 -1.50 -2.72
CA ASP A 175 -17.53 -2.95 -2.82
C ASP A 175 -16.25 -3.36 -2.08
N VAL A 176 -16.36 -4.35 -1.21
CA VAL A 176 -15.22 -4.91 -0.47
C VAL A 176 -15.09 -6.37 -0.86
N PRO A 177 -13.98 -6.78 -1.49
CA PRO A 177 -13.77 -8.16 -1.89
C PRO A 177 -13.97 -9.10 -0.71
N HIS A 178 -14.84 -10.10 -0.88
CA HIS A 178 -15.23 -11.05 0.17
C HIS A 178 -15.87 -10.43 1.42
N GLY A 179 -16.30 -9.17 1.37
CA GLY A 179 -16.80 -8.44 2.53
C GLY A 179 -18.05 -9.04 3.17
N ARG A 180 -18.87 -9.75 2.37
CA ARG A 180 -20.04 -10.50 2.85
C ARG A 180 -19.70 -11.62 3.84
N ALA A 181 -18.44 -12.04 3.92
CA ALA A 181 -17.98 -13.03 4.89
C ALA A 181 -17.91 -12.48 6.33
N PHE A 182 -17.83 -11.16 6.50
CA PHE A 182 -17.65 -10.52 7.81
C PHE A 182 -18.57 -9.33 8.09
N ALA A 183 -19.30 -8.83 7.09
CA ALA A 183 -20.23 -7.71 7.26
C ALA A 183 -21.50 -7.87 6.41
N ASP A 184 -22.60 -7.35 6.92
CA ASP A 184 -23.86 -7.23 6.19
C ASP A 184 -23.83 -5.99 5.29
N ALA A 185 -24.43 -6.09 4.10
CA ALA A 185 -24.55 -4.96 3.20
C ALA A 185 -25.34 -3.80 3.83
N LEU A 186 -24.86 -2.58 3.58
CA LEU A 186 -25.48 -1.34 4.04
C LEU A 186 -26.85 -1.13 3.39
N ILE A 187 -27.00 -1.56 2.13
CA ILE A 187 -28.25 -1.48 1.37
C ILE A 187 -28.69 -2.90 1.00
N ASN A 188 -29.97 -3.22 1.28
CA ASN A 188 -30.53 -4.52 0.93
C ASN A 188 -30.34 -4.81 -0.57
N HIS A 189 -29.91 -6.04 -0.89
CA HIS A 189 -29.67 -6.51 -2.26
C HIS A 189 -28.51 -5.83 -3.00
N THR A 190 -27.56 -5.22 -2.28
CA THR A 190 -26.27 -4.79 -2.84
C THR A 190 -25.11 -5.47 -2.09
N ASP A 191 -23.90 -5.29 -2.62
CA ASP A 191 -22.64 -5.68 -1.95
C ASP A 191 -21.89 -4.47 -1.37
N LEU A 192 -22.59 -3.33 -1.22
CA LEU A 192 -22.01 -2.12 -0.64
C LEU A 192 -21.89 -2.24 0.87
N LEU A 193 -20.67 -2.07 1.38
CA LEU A 193 -20.34 -2.23 2.79
C LEU A 193 -19.79 -0.94 3.37
N LEU A 194 -20.24 -0.57 4.58
CA LEU A 194 -19.59 0.48 5.37
C LEU A 194 -18.39 -0.13 6.09
N THR A 195 -17.20 0.32 5.75
CA THR A 195 -15.94 -0.26 6.25
C THR A 195 -14.99 0.84 6.72
N VAL A 196 -14.23 0.54 7.77
CA VAL A 196 -13.10 1.36 8.22
C VAL A 196 -11.87 0.96 7.41
N ASP A 197 -11.34 1.88 6.62
CA ASP A 197 -10.14 1.64 5.80
C ASP A 197 -8.87 1.87 6.62
N GLU A 198 -8.82 3.02 7.30
CA GLU A 198 -7.69 3.44 8.12
C GLU A 198 -8.19 3.95 9.48
N ALA A 199 -7.50 3.58 10.55
CA ALA A 199 -7.75 4.10 11.89
C ALA A 199 -6.45 4.01 12.69
N TYR A 200 -5.80 5.15 12.96
CA TYR A 200 -4.46 5.14 13.54
C TYR A 200 -4.16 6.34 14.44
N VAL A 201 -3.16 6.14 15.29
CA VAL A 201 -2.44 7.20 16.00
C VAL A 201 -1.11 7.43 15.28
N GLY A 202 -0.86 8.67 14.88
CA GLY A 202 0.34 9.08 14.18
C GLY A 202 1.27 9.86 15.09
N TYR A 203 2.56 9.53 15.09
CA TYR A 203 3.60 10.25 15.82
C TYR A 203 4.78 10.64 14.92
N GLN A 204 5.29 11.85 15.07
CA GLN A 204 6.48 12.32 14.35
C GLN A 204 7.36 13.24 15.18
N ALA A 205 8.65 12.96 15.15
CA ALA A 205 9.70 13.79 15.71
C ALA A 205 10.87 13.93 14.71
N SER A 206 11.89 14.71 15.08
CA SER A 206 13.10 14.84 14.27
C SER A 206 13.83 13.49 14.20
N GLY A 207 13.69 12.78 13.07
CA GLY A 207 14.34 11.49 12.83
C GLY A 207 13.51 10.24 13.18
N LEU A 208 12.25 10.40 13.56
CA LEU A 208 11.35 9.27 13.85
C LEU A 208 9.94 9.57 13.34
N ARG A 209 9.35 8.60 12.65
CA ARG A 209 7.91 8.57 12.35
C ARG A 209 7.38 7.24 12.83
N ALA A 210 6.24 7.25 13.50
CA ALA A 210 5.61 6.03 13.96
C ALA A 210 4.11 6.11 13.77
N ARG A 211 3.50 4.99 13.44
CA ARG A 211 2.05 4.84 13.29
C ARG A 211 1.62 3.54 13.94
N ILE A 212 0.56 3.59 14.75
CA ILE A 212 -0.06 2.40 15.31
C ILE A 212 -1.55 2.41 15.00
N GLY A 213 -2.06 1.30 14.45
CA GLY A 213 -3.46 1.14 14.10
C GLY A 213 -3.64 0.40 12.78
N ARG A 214 -4.78 0.59 12.14
CA ARG A 214 -5.14 -0.02 10.86
C ARG A 214 -4.75 0.88 9.70
N ALA A 215 -4.02 0.35 8.73
CA ALA A 215 -3.76 1.02 7.46
C ALA A 215 -3.19 0.06 6.40
N ARG A 216 -3.04 0.57 5.18
CA ARG A 216 -2.38 -0.13 4.06
C ARG A 216 -0.90 0.21 3.99
N GLN A 217 -0.15 -0.62 3.26
CA GLN A 217 1.29 -0.51 3.03
C GLN A 217 1.58 -0.81 1.55
N GLY A 218 2.52 -0.10 0.93
CA GLY A 218 2.93 -0.32 -0.46
C GLY A 218 4.43 -0.19 -0.60
N TRP A 219 5.13 -1.30 -0.80
CA TRP A 219 6.59 -1.39 -0.77
C TRP A 219 7.15 -1.82 -2.12
N GLY A 220 7.63 -0.84 -2.86
CA GLY A 220 8.32 -0.98 -4.12
C GLY A 220 7.83 0.02 -5.18
N PRO A 221 8.59 0.16 -6.29
CA PRO A 221 8.32 1.16 -7.32
C PRO A 221 7.30 0.75 -8.39
N GLN A 222 6.68 -0.41 -8.26
CA GLN A 222 5.80 -0.99 -9.27
C GLN A 222 4.45 -0.26 -9.37
N ILE A 223 3.83 -0.26 -10.55
CA ILE A 223 2.56 0.42 -10.81
C ILE A 223 1.37 -0.51 -10.62
N ASP A 224 1.41 -1.71 -11.19
CA ASP A 224 0.33 -2.71 -11.13
C ASP A 224 0.33 -3.53 -9.85
N GLY A 225 1.43 -3.46 -9.10
CA GLY A 225 1.46 -3.91 -7.73
C GLY A 225 2.83 -4.37 -7.29
N SER A 226 3.07 -4.25 -5.99
CA SER A 226 4.33 -4.62 -5.37
C SER A 226 4.43 -6.12 -5.12
N LEU A 227 5.65 -6.66 -5.13
CA LEU A 227 5.84 -8.10 -4.97
C LEU A 227 5.81 -8.54 -3.50
N LEU A 228 6.20 -7.70 -2.54
CA LEU A 228 6.21 -8.05 -1.12
C LEU A 228 4.98 -7.55 -0.36
N LEU A 229 4.74 -6.23 -0.37
CA LEU A 229 3.57 -5.60 0.27
C LEU A 229 2.94 -4.63 -0.71
N ASP A 230 1.76 -4.95 -1.20
CA ASP A 230 1.03 -4.17 -2.19
C ASP A 230 0.06 -3.17 -1.57
N ALA A 231 0.02 -1.96 -2.15
CA ALA A 231 -0.85 -0.88 -1.68
C ALA A 231 -2.34 -1.21 -1.79
N GLY A 232 -2.73 -2.09 -2.72
CA GLY A 232 -4.10 -2.57 -2.90
C GLY A 232 -4.48 -3.72 -1.97
N SER A 233 -3.53 -4.31 -1.23
CA SER A 233 -3.83 -5.37 -0.26
C SER A 233 -4.73 -4.85 0.88
N PRO A 234 -5.61 -5.71 1.46
CA PRO A 234 -6.52 -5.27 2.53
C PRO A 234 -5.77 -4.69 3.73
N SER A 235 -6.31 -3.65 4.35
CA SER A 235 -5.70 -3.03 5.53
C SER A 235 -5.71 -3.96 6.74
N PHE A 236 -4.64 -3.90 7.53
CA PHE A 236 -4.47 -4.70 8.74
C PHE A 236 -3.89 -3.86 9.87
N ASP A 237 -4.05 -4.34 11.10
CA ASP A 237 -3.62 -3.62 12.30
C ASP A 237 -2.12 -3.82 12.50
N HIS A 238 -1.36 -2.74 12.65
CA HIS A 238 0.10 -2.80 12.77
C HIS A 238 0.69 -1.63 13.57
N LEU A 239 1.90 -1.85 14.09
CA LEU A 239 2.85 -0.81 14.41
C LEU A 239 3.81 -0.67 13.23
N ASP A 240 4.05 0.57 12.80
CA ASP A 240 4.96 0.96 11.73
C ASP A 240 5.89 2.05 12.27
N VAL A 241 7.20 1.87 12.05
CA VAL A 241 8.24 2.80 12.48
C VAL A 241 9.16 3.09 11.30
N GLU A 242 9.44 4.36 11.07
CA GLU A 242 10.35 4.84 10.04
C GLU A 242 11.43 5.75 10.62
N LEU A 243 12.67 5.50 10.19
CA LEU A 243 13.87 6.25 10.55
C LEU A 243 14.50 6.83 9.25
N PRO A 244 14.29 8.12 8.95
CA PRO A 244 14.97 8.80 7.85
C PRO A 244 16.41 9.14 8.26
N LEU A 245 17.39 8.42 7.70
CA LEU A 245 18.83 8.49 8.02
C LEU A 245 19.63 9.12 6.85
N GLY A 246 19.18 10.30 6.39
CA GLY A 246 19.88 11.07 5.36
C GLY A 246 19.76 10.48 3.95
N ARG A 247 20.70 9.63 3.54
CA ARG A 247 20.63 8.88 2.25
C ARG A 247 20.07 7.47 2.40
N LEU A 248 19.94 7.04 3.65
CA LEU A 248 19.32 5.79 4.02
C LEU A 248 17.94 6.08 4.61
N ARG A 249 17.02 5.15 4.42
CA ARG A 249 15.74 5.15 5.10
C ARG A 249 15.46 3.73 5.56
N PHE A 250 15.17 3.58 6.84
CA PHE A 250 14.78 2.29 7.41
C PHE A 250 13.31 2.35 7.82
N ARG A 251 12.54 1.34 7.45
CA ARG A 251 11.16 1.16 7.91
C ARG A 251 11.00 -0.25 8.46
N THR A 252 10.27 -0.40 9.55
CA THR A 252 9.87 -1.70 10.07
C THR A 252 8.40 -1.66 10.44
N LEU A 253 7.72 -2.78 10.27
CA LEU A 253 6.36 -2.97 10.72
C LEU A 253 6.17 -4.34 11.36
N THR A 254 5.26 -4.41 12.30
CA THR A 254 4.71 -5.67 12.82
C THR A 254 3.20 -5.52 12.98
N GLY A 255 2.45 -6.47 12.44
CA GLY A 255 1.00 -6.40 12.39
C GLY A 255 0.30 -7.74 12.50
N VAL A 256 -1.00 -7.66 12.77
CA VAL A 256 -1.89 -8.80 12.98
C VAL A 256 -2.71 -9.00 11.71
N LEU A 257 -2.55 -10.15 11.06
CA LEU A 257 -3.31 -10.51 9.86
C LEU A 257 -4.57 -11.28 10.24
N GLN A 258 -4.48 -12.21 11.19
CA GLN A 258 -5.65 -12.98 11.61
C GLN A 258 -5.53 -13.39 13.07
N SER A 259 -6.28 -12.68 13.94
CA SER A 259 -6.23 -12.90 15.39
C SER A 259 -6.72 -14.29 15.81
N SER A 260 -7.62 -14.93 15.06
CA SER A 260 -8.19 -16.23 15.44
C SER A 260 -7.19 -17.38 15.41
N VAL A 261 -6.12 -17.25 14.63
CA VAL A 261 -5.05 -18.25 14.47
C VAL A 261 -3.68 -17.65 14.76
N GLU A 262 -3.66 -16.48 15.41
CA GLU A 262 -2.45 -15.73 15.77
C GLU A 262 -1.47 -15.55 14.60
N LYS A 263 -2.00 -15.35 13.37
CA LYS A 263 -1.21 -15.12 12.16
C LYS A 263 -0.82 -13.65 12.10
N ASN A 264 0.48 -13.39 12.10
CA ASN A 264 1.05 -12.05 12.12
C ASN A 264 2.05 -11.86 10.98
N LEU A 265 2.34 -10.60 10.68
CA LEU A 265 3.34 -10.18 9.70
C LEU A 265 4.38 -9.31 10.41
N ALA A 266 5.65 -9.60 10.18
CA ALA A 266 6.74 -8.66 10.44
C ALA A 266 7.42 -8.33 9.12
N ALA A 267 7.76 -7.07 8.89
CA ALA A 267 8.51 -6.69 7.70
C ALA A 267 9.49 -5.56 8.03
N HIS A 268 10.61 -5.50 7.33
CA HIS A 268 11.50 -4.35 7.38
C HIS A 268 12.06 -4.05 6.00
N ARG A 269 12.42 -2.78 5.79
CA ARG A 269 12.94 -2.27 4.52
C ARG A 269 14.05 -1.26 4.77
N LEU A 270 15.13 -1.41 4.02
CA LEU A 270 16.20 -0.43 3.92
C LEU A 270 16.23 0.13 2.49
N GLU A 271 16.08 1.44 2.36
CA GLU A 271 16.24 2.14 1.08
C GLU A 271 17.52 2.95 1.10
N TRP A 272 18.26 2.90 0.00
CA TRP A 272 19.50 3.63 -0.19
C TRP A 272 19.47 4.42 -1.48
N ARG A 273 19.63 5.74 -1.35
CA ARG A 273 19.80 6.65 -2.49
C ARG A 273 21.29 6.90 -2.76
N THR A 274 21.72 6.55 -3.96
CA THR A 274 23.11 6.76 -4.40
C THR A 274 23.25 8.09 -5.14
N ASN A 275 24.49 8.46 -5.48
CA ASN A 275 24.73 9.58 -6.39
C ASN A 275 24.38 9.13 -7.83
N GLY A 276 23.75 10.01 -8.61
CA GLY A 276 23.47 9.74 -10.03
C GLY A 276 22.09 9.13 -10.32
N GLY A 277 21.12 9.31 -9.42
CA GLY A 277 19.72 9.00 -9.68
C GLY A 277 19.34 7.53 -9.55
N TRP A 278 20.17 6.72 -8.88
CA TRP A 278 19.83 5.35 -8.51
C TRP A 278 19.32 5.28 -7.07
N GLU A 279 18.36 4.39 -6.87
CA GLU A 279 17.82 4.01 -5.58
C GLU A 279 17.73 2.49 -5.52
N VAL A 280 18.07 1.93 -4.37
CA VAL A 280 18.02 0.50 -4.11
C VAL A 280 17.21 0.27 -2.84
N GLY A 281 16.19 -0.56 -2.92
CA GLY A 281 15.40 -1.02 -1.79
C GLY A 281 15.65 -2.49 -1.50
N LEU A 282 15.95 -2.82 -0.25
CA LEU A 282 16.01 -4.19 0.24
C LEU A 282 14.90 -4.37 1.28
N SER A 283 14.12 -5.43 1.16
CA SER A 283 13.05 -5.74 2.11
C SER A 283 13.06 -7.22 2.47
N GLU A 284 12.76 -7.51 3.73
CA GLU A 284 12.47 -8.85 4.23
C GLU A 284 11.14 -8.80 4.96
N GLY A 285 10.33 -9.83 4.79
CA GLY A 285 9.13 -10.00 5.60
C GLY A 285 8.94 -11.46 5.99
N ALA A 286 8.26 -11.66 7.12
CA ALA A 286 7.97 -12.96 7.69
C ALA A 286 6.51 -13.03 8.14
N ILE A 287 5.80 -14.06 7.70
CA ILE A 287 4.57 -14.51 8.36
C ILE A 287 4.97 -15.45 9.48
N PHE A 288 4.47 -15.19 10.67
CA PHE A 288 4.75 -15.99 11.87
C PHE A 288 3.50 -16.15 12.73
N HIS A 289 3.50 -17.20 13.56
CA HIS A 289 2.42 -17.47 14.51
C HIS A 289 2.80 -17.10 15.95
N GLY A 290 1.84 -16.61 16.72
CA GLY A 290 1.99 -16.32 18.15
C GLY A 290 1.67 -14.88 18.52
N SER A 291 2.29 -14.36 19.58
CA SER A 291 2.10 -12.97 19.98
C SER A 291 2.68 -12.00 18.94
N PRO A 292 1.94 -10.97 18.49
CA PRO A 292 2.48 -9.95 17.58
C PRO A 292 3.54 -9.06 18.23
N TRP A 293 3.63 -9.03 19.57
CA TRP A 293 4.47 -8.09 20.32
C TRP A 293 5.82 -8.68 20.72
N GLN A 294 6.38 -9.52 19.87
CA GLN A 294 7.68 -10.14 20.09
C GLN A 294 8.80 -9.19 19.67
N ALA A 295 9.70 -8.87 20.60
CA ALA A 295 10.68 -7.79 20.44
C ALA A 295 11.54 -7.90 19.18
N LEU A 296 11.99 -9.12 18.82
CA LEU A 296 12.84 -9.33 17.64
C LEU A 296 12.11 -9.10 16.31
N TYR A 297 10.80 -9.41 16.25
CA TYR A 297 9.97 -9.09 15.09
C TYR A 297 9.67 -7.58 15.02
N LEU A 298 9.49 -6.93 16.18
CA LEU A 298 9.16 -5.51 16.29
C LEU A 298 10.27 -4.56 15.83
N ILE A 299 11.52 -4.87 16.19
CA ILE A 299 12.66 -3.97 15.91
C ILE A 299 13.15 -4.04 14.47
N GLY A 300 12.94 -5.17 13.79
CA GLY A 300 13.30 -5.35 12.38
C GLY A 300 14.79 -5.20 12.04
N ILE A 301 15.71 -5.24 13.01
CA ILE A 301 17.17 -5.12 12.76
C ILE A 301 17.85 -6.48 12.58
N VAL A 302 17.19 -7.56 13.01
CA VAL A 302 17.68 -8.93 12.89
C VAL A 302 16.93 -9.59 11.74
N PRO A 303 17.62 -10.21 10.77
CA PRO A 303 16.95 -10.97 9.71
C PRO A 303 15.99 -12.01 10.29
N TYR A 304 14.78 -12.13 9.74
CA TYR A 304 13.74 -12.98 10.32
C TYR A 304 14.05 -14.48 10.22
N THR A 305 14.87 -14.88 9.25
CA THR A 305 15.47 -16.24 9.24
C THR A 305 16.36 -16.52 10.45
N ILE A 306 17.00 -15.50 11.02
CA ILE A 306 17.78 -15.63 12.26
C ILE A 306 16.85 -15.61 13.47
N VAL A 307 15.79 -14.78 13.46
CA VAL A 307 14.77 -14.77 14.53
C VAL A 307 14.14 -16.14 14.71
N GLU A 308 13.74 -16.81 13.62
CA GLU A 308 13.23 -18.20 13.66
C GLU A 308 14.22 -19.15 14.35
N ARG A 309 15.51 -19.07 13.97
CA ARG A 309 16.57 -19.92 14.55
C ARG A 309 16.79 -19.66 16.03
N LEU A 310 16.75 -18.40 16.48
CA LEU A 310 16.87 -18.04 17.89
C LEU A 310 15.71 -18.64 18.71
N GLN A 311 14.48 -18.56 18.18
CA GLN A 311 13.32 -19.17 18.81
C GLN A 311 13.41 -20.70 18.85
N GLY A 312 13.91 -21.32 17.77
CA GLY A 312 14.19 -22.75 17.72
C GLY A 312 15.26 -23.20 18.73
N GLN A 313 16.25 -22.35 19.06
CA GLN A 313 17.26 -22.64 20.08
C GLN A 313 16.66 -22.64 21.50
N ASP A 314 15.65 -21.81 21.75
CA ASP A 314 14.95 -21.73 23.03
C ASP A 314 13.92 -22.85 23.22
N ALA A 315 13.61 -23.60 22.16
CA ALA A 315 12.69 -24.74 22.23
C ALA A 315 13.29 -25.88 23.07
N GLN A 316 12.48 -26.44 23.97
CA GLN A 316 12.94 -27.50 24.89
C GLN A 316 12.97 -28.87 24.22
N THR A 317 12.20 -29.04 23.15
CA THR A 317 12.11 -30.28 22.39
C THR A 317 12.23 -30.05 20.89
N THR A 318 12.67 -31.07 20.15
CA THR A 318 12.70 -31.04 18.69
C THR A 318 11.28 -30.87 18.09
N ALA A 319 10.26 -31.38 18.77
CA ALA A 319 8.86 -31.25 18.35
C ALA A 319 8.30 -29.82 18.53
N GLU A 320 8.83 -29.06 19.50
CA GLU A 320 8.53 -27.64 19.64
C GLU A 320 9.28 -26.83 18.59
N ALA A 321 10.58 -27.10 18.40
CA ALA A 321 11.39 -26.44 17.39
C ALA A 321 10.82 -26.61 15.97
N SER A 322 10.27 -27.78 15.64
CA SER A 322 9.65 -28.04 14.32
C SER A 322 8.36 -27.26 14.06
N LYS A 323 7.73 -26.69 15.10
CA LYS A 323 6.53 -25.84 14.97
C LYS A 323 6.89 -24.36 14.77
N ILE A 324 8.15 -24.01 14.94
CA ILE A 324 8.64 -22.64 14.76
C ILE A 324 9.08 -22.53 13.31
N ARG A 325 8.15 -22.08 12.47
CA ARG A 325 8.34 -21.90 11.03
C ARG A 325 7.77 -20.56 10.61
N ASN A 326 8.60 -19.78 9.93
CA ASN A 326 8.20 -18.53 9.32
C ASN A 326 8.18 -18.68 7.81
N ASN A 327 7.16 -18.14 7.17
CA ASN A 327 7.21 -17.92 5.74
C ASN A 327 7.97 -16.61 5.48
N VAL A 328 9.24 -16.70 5.08
CA VAL A 328 10.13 -15.55 4.89
C VAL A 328 10.35 -15.24 3.42
N LEU A 329 10.04 -14.01 3.03
CA LEU A 329 10.21 -13.49 1.67
C LEU A 329 11.19 -12.32 1.67
N TYR A 330 11.97 -12.23 0.60
CA TYR A 330 12.89 -11.12 0.34
C TYR A 330 12.51 -10.37 -0.94
N GLN A 331 12.61 -9.05 -0.93
CA GLN A 331 12.49 -8.23 -2.13
C GLN A 331 13.73 -7.34 -2.30
N LEU A 332 14.26 -7.33 -3.52
CA LEU A 332 15.22 -6.34 -3.99
C LEU A 332 14.55 -5.52 -5.08
N ASP A 333 14.59 -4.20 -4.98
CA ASP A 333 14.16 -3.31 -6.05
C ASP A 333 15.19 -2.22 -6.33
N ILE A 334 15.22 -1.80 -7.59
CA ILE A 334 16.13 -0.79 -8.09
C ILE A 334 15.32 0.19 -8.93
N VAL A 335 15.50 1.48 -8.67
CA VAL A 335 14.95 2.56 -9.48
C VAL A 335 16.09 3.38 -10.04
N HIS A 336 16.00 3.71 -11.33
CA HIS A 336 16.88 4.68 -11.94
C HIS A 336 16.06 5.76 -12.64
N ARG A 337 16.39 7.01 -12.34
CA ARG A 337 15.78 8.17 -12.98
C ARG A 337 16.82 8.96 -13.78
N ALA A 338 16.50 9.21 -15.05
CA ALA A 338 17.32 10.00 -15.96
C ALA A 338 16.43 11.01 -16.72
N LYS A 339 16.57 12.30 -16.39
CA LYS A 339 15.72 13.38 -16.93
C LYS A 339 14.24 13.06 -16.73
N ASP A 340 13.47 13.05 -17.82
CA ASP A 340 12.04 12.80 -17.98
C ASP A 340 11.69 11.30 -18.06
N ARG A 341 12.61 10.43 -17.64
CA ARG A 341 12.47 8.97 -17.71
C ARG A 341 12.78 8.32 -16.38
N GLY A 342 12.04 7.27 -16.08
CA GLY A 342 12.27 6.38 -14.95
C GLY A 342 12.23 4.94 -15.42
N ILE A 343 13.14 4.11 -14.91
CA ILE A 343 13.09 2.65 -15.06
C ILE A 343 13.17 2.03 -13.67
N TRP A 344 12.52 0.90 -13.49
CA TRP A 344 12.61 0.15 -12.25
C TRP A 344 12.57 -1.35 -12.52
N ALA A 345 13.20 -2.08 -11.62
CA ALA A 345 13.13 -3.52 -11.57
C ALA A 345 12.93 -3.97 -10.13
N SER A 346 12.21 -5.07 -9.94
CA SER A 346 12.06 -5.72 -8.65
C SER A 346 12.14 -7.22 -8.80
N LEU A 347 12.77 -7.86 -7.82
CA LEU A 347 12.93 -9.29 -7.68
C LEU A 347 12.44 -9.69 -6.28
N LEU A 348 11.50 -10.63 -6.24
CA LEU A 348 11.06 -11.30 -5.02
C LEU A 348 11.67 -12.69 -4.99
N LEU A 349 12.23 -13.06 -3.85
CA LEU A 349 12.71 -14.40 -3.54
C LEU A 349 11.85 -14.94 -2.41
N ASP A 350 11.23 -16.08 -2.66
CA ASP A 350 10.44 -16.82 -1.69
C ASP A 350 11.17 -18.14 -1.46
N ASP A 351 11.49 -18.44 -0.20
CA ASP A 351 12.20 -19.66 0.20
C ASP A 351 13.49 -19.88 -0.62
N VAL A 352 14.55 -19.13 -0.28
CA VAL A 352 15.86 -19.20 -0.96
C VAL A 352 16.39 -20.63 -0.82
N ALA A 353 16.18 -21.42 -1.87
CA ALA A 353 16.43 -22.86 -2.01
C ALA A 353 17.57 -23.38 -1.12
N THR A 354 17.21 -23.79 0.10
CA THR A 354 18.11 -24.52 1.00
C THR A 354 17.57 -25.90 1.35
N GLU A 355 16.33 -26.22 0.97
CA GLU A 355 15.66 -27.47 1.40
C GLU A 355 15.84 -28.65 0.41
N ALA A 356 15.86 -28.45 -0.91
CA ALA A 356 16.11 -29.55 -1.87
C ALA A 356 16.53 -29.07 -3.29
N ALA A 357 17.34 -29.88 -3.99
CA ALA A 357 17.87 -29.55 -5.34
C ALA A 357 16.82 -29.64 -6.47
N ASP A 358 15.69 -30.29 -6.21
CA ASP A 358 14.55 -30.48 -7.13
C ASP A 358 13.43 -29.45 -6.95
N MET A 359 13.50 -28.66 -5.88
CA MET A 359 12.52 -27.64 -5.55
C MET A 359 12.36 -26.64 -6.70
N PRO A 360 11.12 -26.36 -7.14
CA PRO A 360 10.86 -25.39 -8.21
C PRO A 360 11.18 -23.97 -7.75
N ALA A 361 11.51 -23.10 -8.70
CA ALA A 361 11.75 -21.69 -8.43
C ALA A 361 10.50 -21.02 -7.84
N ARG A 362 10.64 -20.41 -6.66
CA ARG A 362 9.64 -19.56 -6.02
C ARG A 362 10.15 -18.12 -6.04
N LEU A 363 9.80 -17.39 -7.10
CA LEU A 363 10.26 -16.04 -7.29
C LEU A 363 9.24 -15.20 -8.06
N GLY A 364 9.38 -13.89 -7.94
CA GLY A 364 8.63 -12.92 -8.74
C GLY A 364 9.58 -11.89 -9.32
N PHE A 365 9.29 -11.39 -10.51
CA PHE A 365 10.01 -10.25 -11.05
C PHE A 365 9.06 -9.25 -11.71
N VAL A 366 9.38 -7.97 -11.55
CA VAL A 366 8.72 -6.86 -12.25
C VAL A 366 9.79 -5.99 -12.90
N LEU A 367 9.57 -5.61 -14.15
CA LEU A 367 10.38 -4.65 -14.89
C LEU A 367 9.46 -3.62 -15.50
N GLY A 368 9.73 -2.34 -15.26
CA GLY A 368 8.93 -1.26 -15.82
C GLY A 368 9.75 -0.03 -16.18
N GLY A 369 9.12 0.82 -16.97
CA GLY A 369 9.69 2.09 -17.36
C GLY A 369 8.63 3.09 -17.78
N GLU A 370 8.92 4.35 -17.56
CA GLU A 370 8.08 5.47 -17.92
C GLU A 370 8.86 6.62 -18.54
N MET A 371 8.17 7.36 -19.39
CA MET A 371 8.63 8.60 -19.96
C MET A 371 7.54 9.66 -19.84
N ARG A 372 7.94 10.83 -19.35
CA ARG A 372 7.08 12.01 -19.26
C ARG A 372 7.41 13.01 -20.36
N ARG A 373 6.39 13.67 -20.88
CA ARG A 373 6.47 14.79 -21.83
C ARG A 373 5.83 16.00 -21.16
N PRO A 374 6.60 16.78 -20.36
CA PRO A 374 6.03 17.85 -19.53
C PRO A 374 5.23 18.88 -20.32
N GLU A 375 5.71 19.28 -21.51
CA GLU A 375 5.02 20.24 -22.39
C GLU A 375 3.64 19.77 -22.89
N GLN A 376 3.44 18.45 -22.93
CA GLN A 376 2.20 17.81 -23.38
C GLN A 376 1.35 17.31 -22.21
N GLU A 377 1.87 17.43 -20.98
CA GLU A 377 1.29 16.84 -19.77
C GLU A 377 0.96 15.35 -19.92
N LEU A 378 1.82 14.64 -20.65
CA LEU A 378 1.62 13.23 -21.00
C LEU A 378 2.69 12.36 -20.35
N THR A 379 2.28 11.29 -19.69
CA THR A 379 3.16 10.23 -19.22
C THR A 379 2.77 8.93 -19.92
N VAL A 380 3.76 8.21 -20.47
CA VAL A 380 3.57 6.89 -21.08
C VAL A 380 4.42 5.87 -20.38
N GLY A 381 3.85 4.69 -20.12
CA GLY A 381 4.48 3.65 -19.32
C GLY A 381 4.29 2.24 -19.87
N VAL A 382 5.24 1.38 -19.52
CA VAL A 382 5.16 -0.06 -19.71
C VAL A 382 5.64 -0.76 -18.45
N GLU A 383 4.94 -1.81 -18.05
CA GLU A 383 5.36 -2.68 -16.95
C GLU A 383 5.09 -4.13 -17.33
N ALA A 384 6.03 -5.01 -17.01
CA ALA A 384 5.90 -6.45 -17.20
C ALA A 384 6.19 -7.17 -15.88
N ALA A 385 5.36 -8.14 -15.54
CA ALA A 385 5.52 -8.95 -14.33
C ALA A 385 5.46 -10.44 -14.63
N LYS A 386 6.16 -11.22 -13.80
CA LYS A 386 6.06 -12.68 -13.72
C LYS A 386 6.07 -13.07 -12.26
N VAL A 387 5.10 -13.87 -11.83
CA VAL A 387 5.09 -14.52 -10.52
C VAL A 387 4.97 -16.02 -10.74
N TYR A 388 5.85 -16.79 -10.10
CA TYR A 388 5.92 -18.23 -10.30
C TYR A 388 4.84 -18.95 -9.50
N VAL A 389 4.55 -20.19 -9.89
CA VAL A 389 3.36 -20.94 -9.44
C VAL A 389 3.26 -21.18 -7.93
N TYR A 390 4.40 -21.35 -7.25
CA TYR A 390 4.43 -21.67 -5.81
C TYR A 390 4.83 -20.48 -4.95
N THR A 391 4.94 -19.29 -5.53
CA THR A 391 5.24 -18.07 -4.77
C THR A 391 4.06 -17.74 -3.84
N TYR A 392 4.37 -17.16 -2.68
CA TYR A 392 3.44 -16.78 -1.60
C TYR A 392 2.87 -17.95 -0.78
N SER A 393 3.24 -19.19 -1.08
CA SER A 393 2.58 -20.37 -0.49
C SER A 393 3.58 -21.31 0.16
N VAL A 394 3.21 -21.84 1.32
CA VAL A 394 4.05 -22.79 2.09
C VAL A 394 3.28 -24.07 2.39
N TYR A 395 4.00 -25.19 2.47
CA TYR A 395 3.39 -26.52 2.65
C TYR A 395 3.06 -26.85 4.11
N TYR A 396 3.39 -25.96 5.04
CA TYR A 396 3.21 -26.08 6.47
C TYR A 396 2.28 -24.96 6.97
N ASP A 397 1.53 -25.22 8.04
CA ASP A 397 0.60 -24.30 8.73
C ASP A 397 -0.21 -23.36 7.80
N ASP A 398 -0.90 -22.36 8.36
CA ASP A 398 -1.64 -21.33 7.58
C ASP A 398 -0.76 -20.08 7.44
N SER A 399 0.46 -20.28 6.93
CA SER A 399 1.51 -19.25 6.84
C SER A 399 1.65 -18.66 5.45
N ASP A 400 0.67 -18.87 4.56
CA ASP A 400 0.66 -18.25 3.24
C ASP A 400 0.68 -16.72 3.34
N TRP A 401 1.29 -16.07 2.34
CA TRP A 401 1.50 -14.63 2.25
C TRP A 401 0.22 -13.88 1.86
N THR A 402 -0.82 -14.05 2.68
CA THR A 402 -2.21 -13.68 2.40
C THR A 402 -2.88 -13.05 3.61
N HIS A 403 -3.88 -12.21 3.33
CA HIS A 403 -4.77 -11.63 4.32
C HIS A 403 -6.16 -11.48 3.72
N GLN A 404 -7.20 -11.93 4.43
CA GLN A 404 -8.59 -11.93 3.96
C GLN A 404 -8.77 -12.59 2.57
N ASN A 405 -8.06 -13.69 2.33
CA ASN A 405 -8.02 -14.42 1.04
C ASN A 405 -7.49 -13.61 -0.16
N ALA A 406 -6.88 -12.44 0.08
CA ALA A 406 -6.16 -11.67 -0.91
C ALA A 406 -4.64 -11.83 -0.72
N PRO A 407 -3.85 -11.75 -1.80
CA PRO A 407 -2.39 -11.71 -1.66
C PRO A 407 -1.97 -10.41 -0.95
N LEU A 408 -0.98 -10.52 -0.06
CA LEU A 408 -0.31 -9.34 0.49
C LEU A 408 0.71 -8.74 -0.50
N GLY A 409 1.24 -9.57 -1.41
CA GLY A 409 2.15 -9.18 -2.48
C GLY A 409 1.42 -8.87 -3.78
N TYR A 410 1.90 -9.42 -4.90
CA TYR A 410 1.41 -9.07 -6.23
C TYR A 410 -0.11 -9.33 -6.37
N PRO A 411 -0.93 -8.35 -6.81
CA PRO A 411 -2.39 -8.45 -6.79
C PRO A 411 -2.98 -9.63 -7.57
N LEU A 412 -2.31 -10.03 -8.66
CA LEU A 412 -2.72 -11.18 -9.47
C LEU A 412 -2.30 -12.52 -8.86
N GLY A 413 -1.59 -12.54 -7.73
CA GLY A 413 -1.12 -13.75 -7.09
C GLY A 413 -0.09 -14.53 -7.93
N PRO A 414 0.10 -15.83 -7.65
CA PRO A 414 1.08 -16.65 -8.34
C PRO A 414 0.61 -17.13 -9.72
N ASP A 415 1.53 -17.77 -10.43
CA ASP A 415 1.34 -18.38 -11.75
C ASP A 415 0.77 -17.43 -12.81
N VAL A 416 1.39 -16.26 -12.92
CA VAL A 416 0.94 -15.19 -13.80
C VAL A 416 2.09 -14.51 -14.53
N GLU A 417 1.85 -14.16 -15.77
CA GLU A 417 2.62 -13.21 -16.56
C GLU A 417 1.70 -12.06 -16.94
N SER A 418 2.15 -10.82 -16.79
CA SER A 418 1.38 -9.66 -17.22
C SER A 418 2.25 -8.64 -17.93
N VAL A 419 1.65 -7.92 -18.88
CA VAL A 419 2.23 -6.73 -19.50
C VAL A 419 1.16 -5.65 -19.53
N ARG A 420 1.47 -4.49 -18.96
CA ARG A 420 0.64 -3.28 -19.01
C ARG A 420 1.30 -2.22 -19.86
N LEU A 421 0.47 -1.54 -20.63
CA LEU A 421 0.77 -0.26 -21.28
C LEU A 421 -0.16 0.81 -20.70
N SER A 422 0.38 1.98 -20.39
CA SER A 422 -0.39 3.11 -19.87
C SER A 422 -0.06 4.41 -20.60
N ALA A 423 -1.06 5.27 -20.72
CA ALA A 423 -0.93 6.65 -21.18
C ALA A 423 -1.81 7.55 -20.30
N ARG A 424 -1.18 8.42 -19.53
CA ARG A 424 -1.83 9.38 -18.62
C ARG A 424 -1.67 10.78 -19.14
N TRP A 425 -2.77 11.47 -19.41
CA TRP A 425 -2.82 12.82 -19.95
C TRP A 425 -3.47 13.79 -18.97
N GLN A 426 -2.80 14.90 -18.68
CA GLN A 426 -3.21 15.85 -17.63
C GLN A 426 -3.20 17.30 -18.15
N PRO A 427 -4.05 17.65 -19.12
CA PRO A 427 -3.98 18.94 -19.80
C PRO A 427 -4.22 20.15 -18.89
N SER A 428 -4.75 19.95 -17.68
CA SER A 428 -4.89 21.01 -16.69
C SER A 428 -4.84 20.47 -15.25
N PRO A 429 -4.69 21.33 -14.24
CA PRO A 429 -4.83 20.93 -12.84
C PRO A 429 -6.20 20.37 -12.47
N VAL A 430 -7.22 20.61 -13.29
CA VAL A 430 -8.62 20.23 -13.03
C VAL A 430 -9.02 18.94 -13.74
N TRP A 431 -8.43 18.68 -14.90
CA TRP A 431 -8.78 17.56 -15.76
C TRP A 431 -7.58 16.68 -16.07
N GLY A 432 -7.80 15.38 -15.98
CA GLY A 432 -6.89 14.37 -16.48
C GLY A 432 -7.61 13.09 -16.86
N GLY A 433 -6.87 12.16 -17.43
CA GLY A 433 -7.35 10.82 -17.67
C GLY A 433 -6.20 9.86 -17.93
N GLU A 434 -6.49 8.58 -17.83
CA GLU A 434 -5.54 7.51 -18.12
C GLU A 434 -6.19 6.42 -18.95
N GLY A 435 -5.53 6.03 -20.04
CA GLY A 435 -5.82 4.81 -20.76
C GLY A 435 -4.82 3.72 -20.36
N ARG A 436 -5.32 2.50 -20.12
CA ARG A 436 -4.51 1.32 -19.81
C ARG A 436 -4.91 0.16 -20.69
N ILE A 437 -3.94 -0.62 -21.13
CA ILE A 437 -4.14 -1.91 -21.79
C ILE A 437 -3.30 -2.92 -21.03
N HIS A 438 -3.88 -4.07 -20.69
CA HIS A 438 -3.17 -5.16 -20.05
C HIS A 438 -3.35 -6.46 -20.83
N LEU A 439 -2.27 -7.23 -20.91
CA LEU A 439 -2.25 -8.61 -21.38
C LEU A 439 -1.82 -9.48 -20.21
N THR A 440 -2.69 -10.36 -19.75
CA THR A 440 -2.44 -11.28 -18.64
C THR A 440 -2.48 -12.70 -19.16
N ARG A 441 -1.44 -13.48 -18.85
CA ARG A 441 -1.40 -14.93 -19.06
C ARG A 441 -1.36 -15.60 -17.70
N ARG A 442 -2.34 -16.45 -17.43
CA ARG A 442 -2.49 -17.14 -16.15
C ARG A 442 -2.46 -18.65 -16.36
N GLY A 443 -1.69 -19.34 -15.53
CA GLY A 443 -1.73 -20.80 -15.48
C GLY A 443 -2.78 -21.34 -14.50
N GLU A 444 -2.67 -22.61 -14.15
CA GLU A 444 -3.62 -23.28 -13.26
C GLU A 444 -3.33 -23.07 -11.77
N GLY A 445 -2.15 -22.53 -11.44
CA GLY A 445 -1.72 -22.26 -10.07
C GLY A 445 -2.64 -21.29 -9.34
N ARG A 446 -2.81 -21.51 -8.04
CA ARG A 446 -3.66 -20.69 -7.18
C ARG A 446 -2.89 -20.23 -5.94
N LEU A 447 -3.31 -19.09 -5.39
CA LEU A 447 -2.82 -18.58 -4.12
C LEU A 447 -3.09 -19.63 -3.02
N GLY A 448 -2.09 -19.89 -2.18
CA GLY A 448 -2.15 -20.92 -1.13
C GLY A 448 -1.93 -22.35 -1.63
N GLN A 449 -1.60 -22.53 -2.91
CA GLN A 449 -1.22 -23.83 -3.45
C GLN A 449 0.28 -24.09 -3.22
N ALA A 450 0.60 -24.82 -2.15
CA ALA A 450 1.97 -25.20 -1.86
C ALA A 450 2.52 -26.26 -2.82
N TRP A 451 3.85 -26.28 -2.97
CA TRP A 451 4.54 -27.41 -3.60
C TRP A 451 4.80 -28.51 -2.56
N TYR A 452 4.40 -29.73 -2.89
CA TYR A 452 4.69 -30.92 -2.10
C TYR A 452 5.72 -31.79 -2.82
N PRO A 453 6.88 -32.12 -2.18
CA PRO A 453 7.90 -32.97 -2.78
C PRO A 453 7.35 -34.33 -3.24
N ALA A 454 6.40 -34.90 -2.48
CA ALA A 454 5.80 -36.20 -2.77
C ALA A 454 4.91 -36.19 -4.04
N ASP A 455 4.39 -35.02 -4.42
CA ASP A 455 3.47 -34.85 -5.53
C ASP A 455 4.18 -34.35 -6.80
N ASP A 456 5.51 -34.15 -6.77
CA ASP A 456 6.25 -33.63 -7.90
C ASP A 456 6.27 -34.64 -9.07
N PRO A 457 5.62 -34.36 -10.21
CA PRO A 457 5.65 -35.25 -11.36
C PRO A 457 7.06 -35.43 -11.92
N ARG A 458 8.00 -34.52 -11.63
CA ARG A 458 9.42 -34.60 -12.01
C ARG A 458 10.17 -35.73 -11.28
N ALA A 459 9.65 -36.21 -10.15
CA ALA A 459 10.15 -37.42 -9.50
C ALA A 459 9.78 -38.70 -10.28
N SER A 460 8.78 -38.63 -11.18
CA SER A 460 8.29 -39.77 -11.97
C SER A 460 8.45 -39.63 -13.49
N GLN A 461 8.65 -38.42 -14.01
CA GLN A 461 8.81 -38.14 -15.43
C GLN A 461 9.94 -37.15 -15.67
N ASN A 462 10.78 -37.47 -16.65
CA ASN A 462 11.84 -36.63 -17.23
C ASN A 462 11.24 -35.38 -17.93
N SER A 463 10.43 -34.58 -17.22
CA SER A 463 9.78 -33.42 -17.80
C SER A 463 10.79 -32.27 -17.86
N ASN A 464 11.39 -32.09 -19.03
CA ASN A 464 12.16 -30.92 -19.46
C ASN A 464 11.30 -29.64 -19.51
N ARG A 465 10.28 -29.48 -18.64
CA ARG A 465 9.55 -28.23 -18.53
C ARG A 465 10.45 -27.24 -17.78
N PRO A 466 10.87 -26.15 -18.44
CA PRO A 466 11.69 -25.17 -17.77
C PRO A 466 10.91 -24.57 -16.60
N ALA A 467 11.57 -24.40 -15.45
CA ALA A 467 10.97 -23.87 -14.23
C ALA A 467 10.30 -22.49 -14.39
N TYR A 468 10.54 -21.79 -15.51
CA TYR A 468 9.99 -20.47 -15.84
C TYR A 468 8.62 -20.47 -16.51
N GLN A 469 8.09 -21.62 -16.94
CA GLN A 469 6.79 -21.68 -17.63
C GLN A 469 5.61 -21.56 -16.65
N LEU A 470 4.52 -20.96 -17.12
CA LEU A 470 3.22 -21.02 -16.43
C LEU A 470 2.75 -22.48 -16.31
N SER A 471 2.08 -22.81 -15.22
CA SER A 471 1.60 -24.17 -14.99
C SER A 471 0.36 -24.51 -15.83
N GLY A 472 0.13 -25.79 -16.08
CA GLY A 472 -1.12 -26.28 -16.64
C GLY A 472 -1.51 -25.69 -17.99
N ARG A 473 -2.83 -25.55 -18.22
CA ARG A 473 -3.39 -24.79 -19.33
C ARG A 473 -3.24 -23.30 -19.05
N VAL A 474 -2.63 -22.61 -20.01
CA VAL A 474 -2.47 -21.15 -19.94
C VAL A 474 -3.67 -20.46 -20.60
N GLU A 475 -4.34 -19.61 -19.84
CA GLU A 475 -5.35 -18.67 -20.33
C GLU A 475 -4.71 -17.32 -20.60
N SER A 476 -5.02 -16.72 -21.74
CA SER A 476 -4.59 -15.37 -22.10
C SER A 476 -5.80 -14.45 -22.12
N ARG A 477 -5.74 -13.34 -21.38
CA ARG A 477 -6.79 -12.31 -21.31
C ARG A 477 -6.20 -10.96 -21.64
N TRP A 478 -7.01 -10.14 -22.29
CA TRP A 478 -6.66 -8.78 -22.70
C TRP A 478 -7.78 -7.88 -22.19
N GLY A 479 -7.42 -6.80 -21.53
CA GLY A 479 -8.39 -5.84 -21.04
C GLY A 479 -7.90 -4.42 -21.23
N ALA A 480 -8.85 -3.50 -21.18
CA ALA A 480 -8.60 -2.09 -21.34
C ALA A 480 -9.34 -1.31 -20.27
N ALA A 481 -8.69 -0.30 -19.71
CA ALA A 481 -9.30 0.60 -18.74
C ALA A 481 -9.13 2.03 -19.20
N ALA A 482 -10.13 2.87 -18.92
CA ALA A 482 -10.05 4.30 -19.14
C ALA A 482 -10.60 5.00 -17.90
N SER A 483 -9.81 5.92 -17.34
CA SER A 483 -10.24 6.76 -16.23
C SER A 483 -10.28 8.22 -16.64
N ILE A 484 -11.22 8.96 -16.04
CA ILE A 484 -11.31 10.41 -16.13
C ILE A 484 -11.21 10.94 -14.70
N GLN A 485 -10.31 11.88 -14.49
CA GLN A 485 -10.11 12.55 -13.21
C GLN A 485 -10.61 13.99 -13.34
N TYR A 486 -11.52 14.36 -12.46
CA TYR A 486 -11.98 15.73 -12.29
C TYR A 486 -11.72 16.18 -10.85
N GLU A 487 -10.85 17.18 -10.70
CA GLU A 487 -10.58 17.81 -9.42
C GLU A 487 -10.89 19.30 -9.50
N PRO A 488 -12.10 19.72 -9.07
CA PRO A 488 -12.48 21.11 -9.15
C PRO A 488 -11.46 21.95 -8.38
N SER A 489 -10.84 22.92 -9.05
CA SER A 489 -10.22 24.01 -8.32
C SER A 489 -11.33 24.79 -7.64
N ALA A 490 -11.17 25.10 -6.34
CA ALA A 490 -11.82 26.28 -5.81
C ALA A 490 -11.43 27.41 -6.76
N ALA A 491 -12.41 27.99 -7.45
CA ALA A 491 -12.15 28.98 -8.47
C ALA A 491 -11.32 30.11 -7.85
N THR A 492 -10.03 30.17 -8.17
CA THR A 492 -9.21 31.33 -7.87
C THR A 492 -9.73 32.46 -8.74
N ARG A 493 -10.59 33.27 -8.14
CA ARG A 493 -10.84 34.68 -8.46
C ARG A 493 -10.65 35.42 -7.13
N CYS A 494 -9.79 36.43 -6.98
CA CYS A 494 -9.14 37.33 -7.93
C CYS A 494 -7.68 37.58 -7.53
#